data_AF-A0A1S2JY74-F1
#
_entry.id   AF-A0A1S2JY74-F1
#
_cell.length_a   1.000
_cell.length_b   1.000
_cell.length_c   1.000
_cell.angle_alpha   90.00
_cell.angle_beta   90.00
_cell.angle_gamma   90.00
#
_symmetry.space_group_name_H-M   'P 1'
#
loop_
_entity.id
_entity.type
_entity.pdbx_description
1 polymer ?
#
loop_
_entity_poly.entity_id
_entity_poly.type
_entity_poly.pdbx_seq_one_letter_code
_entity_poly.pdbx_strand_id
1 'polypeptide(L)'
;MATVIPGALADHLTTEPPLDLDTRAALAAARRGRGRTLVIEPKNVTPLHVISRRAESLLGNTYATDAQKRAARRWLAAAGRAPQIVTTRHTSTREAYDVAMSSDTVRNGDVLVVEPEAAVAFLWKSHPVAVTTAHGEFHRAEGDPRTVDASTGPAVRAAVDAAYAIDAPLAAAQQAPAPARDEPSDWWTITDPATDEEVARVYGETYQEMTPRAEALPEVRAVIRKHKGFSRRRLYMSELTPAQRAEQVKAAAVQAAPAPTNACEQGAADLLTDRVDDAVKDAEPVEAAVENAEALYAVALVTEVEATEGTWRGAWIGEQPTADALFPLDGMSEQGALFTPNAAAPVPAVREPIVVRASFHPADLARIKAKAEADRAAYRAETDDQIAAECAAHGVAPPQGVANRIAARTAGQAPTRRVIEGVIVQHAGTAKGSTPSNASHPDVVAARAALDGLAVATMTDHHDVTAPTEDEQHIRGYLIDPRTHGRIAVYWLEGGRTVRRDQMPHGPALDCLADRLQRRGWTVEKMLRSPACVFAHRPSTE
;
A
#
# COMPACT_ATOMS: atom_id res chain seq x y z
N MET A 1 28.10 -16.89 20.68
CA MET A 1 27.64 -16.47 22.01
C MET A 1 26.27 -15.84 21.85
N ALA A 2 25.29 -16.22 22.66
CA ALA A 2 23.98 -15.59 22.63
C ALA A 2 24.07 -14.17 23.22
N THR A 3 23.52 -13.17 22.53
CA THR A 3 23.50 -11.78 23.00
C THR A 3 22.06 -11.35 23.28
N VAL A 4 21.86 -10.71 24.43
CA VAL A 4 20.53 -10.35 24.93
C VAL A 4 20.22 -8.89 24.59
N ILE A 5 19.22 -8.64 23.75
CA ILE A 5 18.73 -7.30 23.40
C ILE A 5 17.72 -6.85 24.47
N PRO A 6 17.97 -5.73 25.18
CA PRO A 6 17.05 -5.23 26.19
C PRO A 6 15.70 -4.82 25.57
N GLY A 7 14.60 -5.04 26.28
CA GLY A 7 13.26 -4.98 25.68
C GLY A 7 12.85 -3.66 25.04
N ALA A 8 13.17 -2.51 25.64
CA ALA A 8 12.84 -1.22 25.01
C ALA A 8 13.64 -0.97 23.72
N LEU A 9 14.83 -1.56 23.57
CA LEU A 9 15.59 -1.54 22.32
C LEU A 9 15.00 -2.53 21.32
N ALA A 10 14.56 -3.72 21.78
CA ALA A 10 13.86 -4.68 20.94
C ALA A 10 12.56 -4.10 20.37
N ASP A 11 11.73 -3.46 21.20
CA ASP A 11 10.49 -2.81 20.77
C ASP A 11 10.79 -1.75 19.69
N HIS A 12 11.79 -0.89 19.93
CA HIS A 12 12.24 0.12 18.97
C HIS A 12 12.71 -0.47 17.62
N LEU A 13 13.50 -1.54 17.67
CA LEU A 13 13.97 -2.26 16.49
C LEU A 13 12.83 -2.97 15.74
N THR A 14 11.66 -3.12 16.35
CA THR A 14 10.52 -3.76 15.71
C THR A 14 9.52 -2.78 15.14
N THR A 15 9.40 -1.59 15.72
CA THR A 15 8.65 -0.47 15.15
C THR A 15 9.38 0.16 13.97
N GLU A 16 10.72 0.20 14.02
CA GLU A 16 11.56 0.67 12.93
C GLU A 16 12.51 -0.46 12.50
N PRO A 17 11.99 -1.48 11.77
CA PRO A 17 12.76 -2.66 11.44
C PRO A 17 14.03 -2.29 10.66
N PRO A 18 15.18 -2.90 11.01
CA PRO A 18 16.38 -2.73 10.22
C PRO A 18 16.10 -3.23 8.79
N LEU A 19 16.62 -2.49 7.82
CA LEU A 19 16.31 -2.76 6.43
C LEU A 19 16.98 -4.08 5.94
N ASP A 20 18.07 -4.51 6.58
CA ASP A 20 18.84 -5.68 6.13
C ASP A 20 18.18 -7.01 6.50
N LEU A 21 18.27 -7.97 5.58
CA LEU A 21 17.62 -9.28 5.68
C LEU A 21 18.18 -10.12 6.83
N ASP A 22 19.49 -10.07 7.05
CA ASP A 22 20.17 -10.86 8.10
C ASP A 22 19.74 -10.43 9.50
N THR A 23 19.68 -9.13 9.77
CA THR A 23 19.23 -8.61 11.06
C THR A 23 17.74 -8.86 11.26
N ARG A 24 16.91 -8.74 10.21
CA ARG A 24 15.49 -9.13 10.28
C ARG A 24 15.31 -10.61 10.62
N ALA A 25 16.06 -11.49 9.95
CA ALA A 25 16.02 -12.92 10.24
C ALA A 25 16.48 -13.23 11.68
N ALA A 26 17.53 -12.57 12.16
CA ALA A 26 18.01 -12.72 13.54
C ALA A 26 16.97 -12.25 14.57
N LEU A 27 16.34 -11.08 14.35
CA LEU A 27 15.29 -10.55 15.23
C LEU A 27 14.03 -11.44 15.21
N ALA A 28 13.66 -11.97 14.05
CA ALA A 28 12.53 -12.89 13.91
C ALA A 28 12.79 -14.23 14.62
N ALA A 29 14.01 -14.78 14.53
CA ALA A 29 14.41 -15.98 15.26
C ALA A 29 14.39 -15.77 16.78
N ALA A 30 14.81 -14.58 17.25
CA ALA A 30 14.85 -14.23 18.66
C ALA A 30 13.48 -14.06 19.33
N ARG A 31 12.41 -13.81 18.54
CA ARG A 31 11.04 -13.61 19.04
C ARG A 31 10.35 -14.87 19.59
N ARG A 32 11.01 -16.04 19.59
CA ARG A 32 10.41 -17.31 20.04
C ARG A 32 10.39 -17.50 21.57
N GLY A 33 10.89 -16.56 22.36
CA GLY A 33 10.88 -16.62 23.84
C GLY A 33 9.71 -15.86 24.50
N ARG A 34 9.25 -16.30 25.67
CA ARG A 34 8.32 -15.52 26.52
C ARG A 34 9.03 -14.31 27.11
N GLY A 35 8.74 -13.10 26.63
CA GLY A 35 9.16 -11.83 27.25
C GLY A 35 9.50 -10.73 26.24
N ARG A 36 9.70 -9.49 26.73
CA ARG A 36 10.14 -8.35 25.90
C ARG A 36 11.61 -8.40 25.52
N THR A 37 12.39 -9.31 26.10
CA THR A 37 13.82 -9.45 25.85
C THR A 37 14.06 -10.40 24.68
N LEU A 38 14.83 -9.97 23.67
CA LEU A 38 15.19 -10.83 22.53
C LEU A 38 16.58 -11.42 22.77
N VAL A 39 16.72 -12.73 22.60
CA VAL A 39 18.03 -13.40 22.60
C VAL A 39 18.39 -13.71 21.16
N ILE A 40 19.43 -13.06 20.64
CA ILE A 40 19.92 -13.33 19.29
C ILE A 40 21.15 -14.24 19.35
N GLU A 41 21.19 -15.22 18.45
CA GLU A 41 22.37 -16.02 18.13
C GLU A 41 22.79 -15.67 16.70
N PRO A 42 23.49 -14.53 16.51
CA PRO A 42 23.77 -14.05 15.17
C PRO A 42 24.82 -14.96 14.51
N LYS A 43 24.55 -15.38 13.27
CA LYS A 43 25.47 -16.23 12.48
C LYS A 43 26.73 -15.48 12.02
N ASN A 44 26.68 -14.15 12.01
CA ASN A 44 27.76 -13.25 11.65
C ASN A 44 27.69 -11.98 12.53
N VAL A 45 28.68 -11.09 12.46
CA VAL A 45 28.72 -9.87 13.29
C VAL A 45 27.81 -8.74 12.79
N THR A 46 27.24 -8.86 11.60
CA THR A 46 26.45 -7.79 10.95
C THR A 46 25.25 -7.36 11.79
N PRO A 47 24.38 -8.26 12.29
CA PRO A 47 23.29 -7.88 13.19
C PRO A 47 23.75 -7.14 14.43
N LEU A 48 24.89 -7.52 15.01
CA LEU A 48 25.43 -6.83 16.20
C LEU A 48 25.82 -5.40 15.87
N HIS A 49 26.51 -5.18 14.74
CA HIS A 49 26.89 -3.83 14.30
C HIS A 49 25.68 -2.96 13.97
N VAL A 50 24.68 -3.51 13.29
CA VAL A 50 23.43 -2.79 12.97
C VAL A 50 22.71 -2.39 14.25
N ILE A 51 22.56 -3.31 15.21
CA ILE A 51 21.89 -3.02 16.49
C ILE A 51 22.71 -2.01 17.31
N SER A 52 24.04 -2.15 17.38
CA SER A 52 24.90 -1.20 18.10
C SER A 52 24.84 0.19 17.49
N ARG A 53 24.84 0.33 16.16
CA ARG A 53 24.71 1.62 15.50
C ARG A 53 23.34 2.25 15.78
N ARG A 54 22.28 1.45 15.84
CA ARG A 54 20.95 1.92 16.21
C ARG A 54 20.89 2.38 17.68
N ALA A 55 21.52 1.62 18.58
CA ALA A 55 21.65 1.99 19.97
C ALA A 55 22.39 3.33 20.12
N GLU A 56 23.48 3.55 19.38
CA GLU A 56 24.20 4.83 19.37
C GLU A 56 23.33 5.98 18.87
N SER A 57 22.58 5.78 17.78
CA SER A 57 21.64 6.77 17.25
C SER A 57 20.58 7.17 18.28
N LEU A 58 20.05 6.21 19.06
CA LEU A 58 19.10 6.50 20.14
C LEU A 58 19.70 7.37 21.26
N LEU A 59 21.00 7.29 21.52
CA LEU A 59 21.65 8.12 22.53
C LEU A 59 21.75 9.59 22.11
N GLY A 60 21.91 9.86 20.81
CA GLY A 60 21.91 11.22 20.25
C GLY A 60 20.53 11.78 19.93
N ASN A 61 19.50 10.93 19.86
CA ASN A 61 18.15 11.35 19.50
C ASN A 61 17.43 12.05 20.69
N THR A 62 17.00 13.29 20.49
CA THR A 62 16.24 14.08 21.47
C THR A 62 14.84 13.50 21.75
N TYR A 63 14.24 12.78 20.79
CA TYR A 63 12.91 12.18 20.90
C TYR A 63 12.90 10.77 21.47
N ALA A 64 14.07 10.15 21.66
CA ALA A 64 14.14 8.82 22.27
C ALA A 64 13.81 8.89 23.77
N THR A 65 12.92 7.99 24.21
CA THR A 65 12.51 7.87 25.63
C THR A 65 13.70 7.46 26.52
N ASP A 66 13.62 7.77 27.81
CA ASP A 66 14.66 7.35 28.76
C ASP A 66 14.83 5.83 28.84
N ALA A 67 13.73 5.08 28.65
CA ALA A 67 13.77 3.63 28.61
C ALA A 67 14.58 3.11 27.41
N GLN A 68 14.37 3.69 26.22
CA GLN A 68 15.15 3.39 25.01
C GLN A 68 16.62 3.77 25.20
N LYS A 69 16.93 4.95 25.76
CA LYS A 69 18.32 5.38 26.02
C LYS A 69 19.02 4.46 27.02
N ARG A 70 18.36 4.05 28.12
CA ARG A 70 18.92 3.07 29.07
C ARG A 70 19.15 1.70 28.41
N ALA A 71 18.20 1.22 27.62
CA ALA A 71 18.33 -0.03 26.88
C ALA A 71 19.50 0.02 25.88
N ALA A 72 19.65 1.13 25.15
CA ALA A 72 20.77 1.37 24.25
C ALA A 72 22.13 1.36 24.98
N ARG A 73 22.27 2.07 26.10
CA ARG A 73 23.51 2.03 26.91
C ARG A 73 23.84 0.61 27.39
N ARG A 74 22.83 -0.13 27.86
CA ARG A 74 23.00 -1.52 28.32
C ARG A 74 23.43 -2.44 27.17
N TRP A 75 22.86 -2.25 25.99
CA TRP A 75 23.28 -2.98 24.80
C TRP A 75 24.74 -2.69 24.45
N LEU A 76 25.13 -1.42 24.34
CA LEU A 76 26.49 -1.02 23.98
C LEU A 76 27.54 -1.49 25.00
N ALA A 77 27.18 -1.56 26.29
CA ALA A 77 28.06 -2.13 27.31
C ALA A 77 28.26 -3.65 27.16
N ALA A 78 27.27 -4.36 26.62
CA ALA A 78 27.30 -5.82 26.48
C ALA A 78 27.85 -6.30 25.12
N ALA A 79 27.40 -5.67 24.04
CA ALA A 79 27.73 -6.03 22.66
C ALA A 79 28.87 -5.20 22.07
N GLY A 80 29.29 -4.13 22.76
CA GLY A 80 30.22 -3.16 22.23
C GLY A 80 29.56 -2.14 21.29
N ARG A 81 30.34 -1.11 20.95
CA ARG A 81 29.97 -0.11 19.95
C ARG A 81 30.03 -0.69 18.55
N ALA A 82 29.26 -0.13 17.63
CA ALA A 82 29.47 -0.46 16.23
C ALA A 82 30.86 0.01 15.83
N PRO A 83 31.59 -0.72 14.97
CA PRO A 83 32.81 -0.17 14.40
C PRO A 83 32.46 1.18 13.73
N GLN A 84 33.22 2.21 14.10
CA GLN A 84 33.12 3.50 13.45
C GLN A 84 33.39 3.30 11.97
N ILE A 85 32.56 3.91 11.13
CA ILE A 85 32.87 4.03 9.71
C ILE A 85 34.07 4.97 9.63
N VAL A 86 35.20 4.45 9.21
CA VAL A 86 36.42 5.24 9.07
C VAL A 86 36.45 5.80 7.67
N THR A 87 36.70 7.10 7.55
CA THR A 87 36.96 7.76 6.27
C THR A 87 38.46 7.88 6.10
N THR A 88 39.01 7.21 5.09
CA THR A 88 40.44 7.27 4.74
C THR A 88 40.63 8.08 3.48
N ARG A 89 41.73 8.84 3.42
CA ARG A 89 42.08 9.71 2.29
C ARG A 89 43.29 9.13 1.59
N HIS A 90 43.24 9.06 0.26
CA HIS A 90 44.29 8.49 -0.59
C HIS A 90 44.64 9.45 -1.71
N THR A 91 45.84 9.28 -2.29
CA THR A 91 46.32 10.16 -3.37
C THR A 91 45.83 9.74 -4.75
N SER A 92 45.46 8.46 -4.92
CA SER A 92 44.88 7.92 -6.15
C SER A 92 43.85 6.81 -5.87
N THR A 93 42.95 6.55 -6.82
CA THR A 93 41.98 5.44 -6.72
C THR A 93 42.66 4.08 -6.77
N ARG A 94 43.79 3.96 -7.48
CA ARG A 94 44.62 2.76 -7.47
C ARG A 94 45.21 2.45 -6.09
N GLU A 95 45.82 3.44 -5.43
CA GLU A 95 46.33 3.29 -4.06
C GLU A 95 45.20 2.90 -3.11
N ALA A 96 44.06 3.60 -3.17
CA ALA A 96 42.90 3.30 -2.34
C ALA A 96 42.38 1.87 -2.57
N TYR A 97 42.36 1.40 -3.82
CA TYR A 97 41.98 0.05 -4.18
C TYR A 97 42.96 -0.98 -3.61
N ASP A 98 44.26 -0.78 -3.82
CA ASP A 98 45.31 -1.66 -3.32
C ASP A 98 45.25 -1.77 -1.78
N VAL A 99 45.07 -0.65 -1.08
CA VAL A 99 44.92 -0.62 0.39
C VAL A 99 43.63 -1.35 0.82
N ALA A 100 42.50 -1.13 0.14
CA ALA A 100 41.25 -1.81 0.46
C ALA A 100 41.32 -3.34 0.26
N MET A 101 42.17 -3.81 -0.65
CA MET A 101 42.35 -5.24 -0.94
C MET A 101 43.42 -5.90 -0.07
N SER A 102 44.43 -5.15 0.38
CA SER A 102 45.61 -5.72 1.06
C SER A 102 45.73 -5.39 2.54
N SER A 103 45.05 -4.34 3.02
CA SER A 103 45.13 -3.91 4.41
C SER A 103 43.98 -4.46 5.25
N ASP A 104 44.31 -4.92 6.46
CA ASP A 104 43.34 -5.27 7.50
C ASP A 104 42.76 -4.04 8.23
N THR A 105 43.29 -2.84 7.93
CA THR A 105 42.85 -1.58 8.55
C THR A 105 41.59 -1.02 7.90
N VAL A 106 41.31 -1.36 6.63
CA VAL A 106 40.10 -0.94 5.92
C VAL A 106 39.06 -2.04 6.04
N ARG A 107 37.87 -1.69 6.54
CA ARG A 107 36.80 -2.64 6.82
C ARG A 107 35.61 -2.41 5.92
N ASN A 108 34.79 -3.44 5.76
CA ASN A 108 33.54 -3.35 5.03
C ASN A 108 32.66 -2.22 5.63
N GLY A 109 32.28 -1.26 4.79
CA GLY A 109 31.54 -0.06 5.15
C GLY A 109 32.40 1.20 5.40
N ASP A 110 33.73 1.08 5.42
CA ASP A 110 34.61 2.25 5.46
C ASP A 110 34.56 3.05 4.15
N VAL A 111 34.84 4.33 4.26
CA VAL A 111 34.78 5.29 3.14
C VAL A 111 36.19 5.59 2.66
N LEU A 112 36.39 5.53 1.35
CA LEU A 112 37.64 5.86 0.67
C LEU A 112 37.42 7.16 -0.11
N VAL A 113 38.23 8.19 0.17
CA VAL A 113 38.16 9.51 -0.47
C VAL A 113 39.44 9.77 -1.25
N VAL A 114 39.30 10.08 -2.54
CA VAL A 114 40.39 10.43 -3.45
C VAL A 114 40.10 11.80 -4.05
N GLU A 115 40.49 12.86 -3.34
CA GLU A 115 40.20 14.24 -3.75
C GLU A 115 40.74 14.61 -5.14
N PRO A 116 42.00 14.27 -5.51
CA PRO A 116 42.55 14.64 -6.81
C PRO A 116 41.78 14.06 -8.00
N GLU A 117 41.03 12.98 -7.79
CA GLU A 117 40.23 12.29 -8.81
C GLU A 117 38.73 12.55 -8.65
N ALA A 118 38.31 13.37 -7.69
CA ALA A 118 36.91 13.58 -7.31
C ALA A 118 36.14 12.27 -7.10
N ALA A 119 36.81 11.24 -6.56
CA ALA A 119 36.27 9.90 -6.41
C ALA A 119 36.06 9.56 -4.93
N VAL A 120 34.85 9.12 -4.59
CA VAL A 120 34.51 8.61 -3.26
C VAL A 120 33.84 7.25 -3.40
N ALA A 121 34.30 6.29 -2.60
CA ALA A 121 33.75 4.95 -2.55
C ALA A 121 33.50 4.51 -1.10
N PHE A 122 32.66 3.50 -0.92
CA PHE A 122 32.60 2.72 0.31
C PHE A 122 33.01 1.27 0.02
N LEU A 123 33.63 0.61 1.00
CA LEU A 123 34.03 -0.79 0.84
C LEU A 123 32.81 -1.70 1.00
N TRP A 124 32.47 -2.50 -0.03
CA TRP A 124 31.36 -3.45 -0.02
C TRP A 124 31.82 -4.85 -0.45
N LYS A 125 31.69 -5.83 0.45
CA LYS A 125 32.13 -7.23 0.23
C LYS A 125 33.56 -7.30 -0.34
N SER A 126 34.45 -6.50 0.25
CA SER A 126 35.86 -6.36 -0.17
C SER A 126 36.10 -5.61 -1.48
N HIS A 127 35.07 -5.04 -2.12
CA HIS A 127 35.23 -4.21 -3.32
C HIS A 127 34.84 -2.76 -3.04
N PRO A 128 35.70 -1.78 -3.34
CA PRO A 128 35.34 -0.38 -3.22
C PRO A 128 34.33 -0.01 -4.30
N VAL A 129 33.14 0.44 -3.90
CA VAL A 129 32.05 0.84 -4.79
C VAL A 129 31.91 2.35 -4.77
N ALA A 130 32.09 2.99 -5.92
CA ALA A 130 32.01 4.43 -6.06
C ALA A 130 30.56 4.94 -5.88
N VAL A 131 30.41 6.04 -5.14
CA VAL A 131 29.17 6.84 -5.05
C VAL A 131 29.20 8.08 -5.93
N THR A 132 30.37 8.43 -6.47
CA THR A 132 30.65 9.58 -7.34
C THR A 132 30.70 9.20 -8.80
N THR A 133 30.48 10.17 -9.70
CA THR A 133 30.55 10.00 -11.16
C THR A 133 31.96 9.63 -11.59
N ALA A 134 32.97 10.31 -11.04
CA ALA A 134 34.35 9.88 -11.16
C ALA A 134 34.59 8.72 -10.18
N HIS A 135 35.15 7.62 -10.69
CA HIS A 135 35.39 6.42 -9.88
C HIS A 135 36.81 5.86 -10.02
N GLY A 136 37.59 6.31 -11.01
CA GLY A 136 38.90 5.73 -11.32
C GLY A 136 38.87 4.19 -11.35
N GLU A 137 39.67 3.55 -10.51
CA GLU A 137 39.77 2.09 -10.34
C GLU A 137 38.64 1.46 -9.47
N PHE A 138 37.76 2.26 -8.86
CA PHE A 138 36.66 1.73 -8.04
C PHE A 138 35.57 1.08 -8.91
N HIS A 139 34.86 0.10 -8.33
CA HIS A 139 33.73 -0.55 -8.98
C HIS A 139 32.52 0.38 -9.05
N ARG A 140 31.71 0.21 -10.10
CA ARG A 140 30.36 0.79 -10.15
C ARG A 140 29.35 -0.20 -9.57
N ALA A 141 28.36 0.32 -8.85
CA ALA A 141 27.18 -0.47 -8.55
C ALA A 141 26.36 -0.69 -9.82
N GLU A 142 25.73 -1.86 -9.97
CA GLU A 142 24.64 -2.04 -10.92
C GLU A 142 23.43 -1.22 -10.42
N GLY A 143 23.18 -0.08 -11.05
CA GLY A 143 22.10 0.85 -10.67
C GLY A 143 22.57 2.02 -9.81
N ASP A 144 21.72 2.46 -8.88
CA ASP A 144 22.04 3.57 -7.99
C ASP A 144 22.90 3.09 -6.82
N PRO A 145 24.17 3.51 -6.69
CA PRO A 145 25.02 3.09 -5.56
C PRO A 145 24.42 3.48 -4.20
N ARG A 146 23.48 4.43 -4.17
CA ARG A 146 22.75 4.84 -2.97
C ARG A 146 21.67 3.86 -2.53
N THR A 147 21.36 2.88 -3.38
CA THR A 147 20.35 1.84 -3.14
C THR A 147 20.97 0.46 -2.89
N VAL A 148 22.30 0.36 -2.90
CA VAL A 148 23.03 -0.86 -2.53
C VAL A 148 22.61 -1.25 -1.11
N ASP A 149 22.25 -2.52 -0.94
CA ASP A 149 21.76 -3.19 0.27
C ASP A 149 21.61 -2.29 1.51
N ALA A 150 20.40 -2.27 2.04
CA ALA A 150 20.03 -1.80 3.37
C ALA A 150 21.11 -1.86 4.46
N SER A 151 21.87 -2.95 4.56
CA SER A 151 22.95 -3.11 5.55
C SER A 151 24.09 -2.10 5.41
N THR A 152 24.29 -1.55 4.20
CA THR A 152 25.30 -0.56 3.85
C THR A 152 24.82 0.89 3.94
N GLY A 153 23.53 1.13 4.22
CA GLY A 153 22.93 2.47 4.21
C GLY A 153 23.71 3.55 4.97
N PRO A 154 24.28 3.28 6.16
CA PRO A 154 25.11 4.27 6.85
C PRO A 154 26.49 4.52 6.18
N ALA A 155 27.09 3.50 5.56
CA ALA A 155 28.34 3.62 4.81
C ALA A 155 28.13 4.43 3.52
N VAL A 156 27.05 4.12 2.80
CA VAL A 156 26.58 4.88 1.64
C VAL A 156 26.35 6.35 2.01
N ARG A 157 25.66 6.61 3.13
CA ARG A 157 25.42 7.98 3.60
C ARG A 157 26.73 8.70 3.93
N ALA A 158 27.64 8.04 4.65
CA ALA A 158 28.95 8.60 4.97
C ALA A 158 29.77 8.89 3.69
N ALA A 159 29.72 8.01 2.69
CA ALA A 159 30.35 8.22 1.40
C ALA A 159 29.72 9.39 0.61
N VAL A 160 28.40 9.52 0.64
CA VAL A 160 27.68 10.66 0.03
C VAL A 160 28.04 11.98 0.73
N ASP A 161 28.07 12.00 2.06
CA ASP A 161 28.48 13.17 2.83
C ASP A 161 29.94 13.55 2.53
N ALA A 162 30.83 12.56 2.40
CA ALA A 162 32.21 12.76 2.02
C ALA A 162 32.36 13.27 0.57
N ALA A 163 31.52 12.81 -0.35
CA ALA A 163 31.47 13.33 -1.72
C ALA A 163 31.05 14.81 -1.75
N TYR A 164 30.03 15.20 -0.99
CA TYR A 164 29.65 16.60 -0.85
C TYR A 164 30.75 17.46 -0.23
N ALA A 165 31.49 16.92 0.74
CA ALA A 165 32.57 17.65 1.39
C ALA A 165 33.73 18.02 0.45
N ILE A 166 33.89 17.29 -0.66
CA ILE A 166 34.93 17.53 -1.67
C ILE A 166 34.37 18.08 -3.00
N ASP A 167 33.09 18.47 -3.01
CA ASP A 167 32.35 18.94 -4.19
C ASP A 167 32.38 17.95 -5.37
N ALA A 168 32.41 16.64 -5.08
CA ALA A 168 32.42 15.60 -6.09
C ALA A 168 30.99 15.28 -6.55
N PRO A 169 30.71 15.26 -7.87
CA PRO A 169 29.38 14.95 -8.39
C PRO A 169 29.04 13.50 -8.10
N LEU A 170 27.90 13.28 -7.43
CA LEU A 170 27.38 11.92 -7.19
C LEU A 170 27.12 11.20 -8.51
N ALA A 171 27.37 9.88 -8.55
CA ALA A 171 26.97 9.06 -9.68
C ALA A 171 25.46 9.18 -9.83
N ALA A 172 25.00 9.68 -10.98
CA ALA A 172 23.61 9.54 -11.33
C ALA A 172 23.28 8.05 -11.28
N ALA A 173 22.10 7.70 -10.77
CA ALA A 173 21.58 6.35 -10.96
C ALA A 173 21.72 6.08 -12.46
N GLN A 174 22.57 5.11 -12.83
CA GLN A 174 22.72 4.71 -14.21
C GLN A 174 21.42 3.97 -14.52
N GLN A 175 20.38 4.76 -14.75
CA GLN A 175 19.09 4.30 -15.18
C GLN A 175 19.42 3.70 -16.53
N ALA A 176 19.50 2.37 -16.58
CA ALA A 176 19.61 1.65 -17.83
C ALA A 176 18.63 2.34 -18.78
N PRO A 177 19.07 2.77 -19.98
CA PRO A 177 18.20 3.49 -20.89
C PRO A 177 16.89 2.73 -20.92
N ALA A 178 15.82 3.39 -20.46
CA ALA A 178 14.55 2.72 -20.30
C ALA A 178 14.32 2.01 -21.64
N PRO A 179 14.14 0.67 -21.65
CA PRO A 179 13.94 -0.03 -22.91
C PRO A 179 12.88 0.75 -23.66
N ALA A 180 13.17 1.08 -24.93
CA ALA A 180 12.31 1.94 -25.73
C ALA A 180 10.87 1.49 -25.50
N ARG A 181 10.07 2.36 -24.85
CA ARG A 181 8.77 1.95 -24.36
C ARG A 181 7.95 1.58 -25.57
N ASP A 182 7.63 0.31 -25.64
CA ASP A 182 6.80 -0.24 -26.69
C ASP A 182 5.44 0.45 -26.65
N GLU A 183 4.79 0.57 -27.81
CA GLU A 183 3.53 1.30 -27.89
C GLU A 183 2.44 0.53 -27.12
N PRO A 184 1.58 1.23 -26.34
CA PRO A 184 0.48 0.58 -25.66
C PRO A 184 -0.56 0.08 -26.68
N SER A 185 -0.97 -1.18 -26.55
CA SER A 185 -2.02 -1.78 -27.38
C SER A 185 -3.41 -1.52 -26.81
N ASP A 186 -4.47 -1.77 -27.58
CA ASP A 186 -5.86 -1.69 -27.10
C ASP A 186 -6.33 -2.96 -26.38
N TRP A 187 -5.40 -3.83 -26.01
CA TRP A 187 -5.67 -5.01 -25.22
C TRP A 187 -5.32 -4.80 -23.76
N TRP A 188 -6.15 -5.38 -22.90
CA TRP A 188 -5.97 -5.33 -21.46
C TRP A 188 -5.94 -6.74 -20.91
N THR A 189 -4.99 -7.00 -20.02
CA THR A 189 -4.97 -8.20 -19.18
C THR A 189 -5.76 -7.91 -17.91
N ILE A 190 -6.68 -8.81 -17.57
CA ILE A 190 -7.46 -8.83 -16.34
C ILE A 190 -6.83 -9.86 -15.42
N THR A 191 -6.43 -9.47 -14.21
CA THR A 191 -5.84 -10.36 -13.21
C THR A 191 -6.69 -10.45 -11.95
N ASP A 192 -6.65 -11.60 -11.28
CA ASP A 192 -7.25 -11.78 -9.95
C ASP A 192 -6.37 -11.03 -8.93
N PRO A 193 -6.91 -10.04 -8.18
CA PRO A 193 -6.11 -9.24 -7.26
C PRO A 193 -5.54 -10.04 -6.09
N ALA A 194 -6.07 -11.23 -5.79
CA ALA A 194 -5.59 -12.07 -4.69
C ALA A 194 -4.41 -12.97 -5.10
N THR A 195 -4.38 -13.44 -6.35
CA THR A 195 -3.36 -14.39 -6.84
C THR A 195 -2.40 -13.78 -7.84
N ASP A 196 -2.72 -12.61 -8.40
CA ASP A 196 -2.05 -11.98 -9.54
C ASP A 196 -2.04 -12.85 -10.81
N GLU A 197 -2.92 -13.85 -10.88
CA GLU A 197 -3.05 -14.72 -12.05
C GLU A 197 -3.90 -14.05 -13.13
N GLU A 198 -3.50 -14.22 -14.39
CA GLU A 198 -4.25 -13.76 -15.55
C GLU A 198 -5.56 -14.56 -15.70
N VAL A 199 -6.68 -13.83 -15.66
CA VAL A 199 -8.03 -14.38 -15.76
C VAL A 199 -8.54 -14.29 -17.21
N ALA A 200 -8.31 -13.15 -17.85
CA ALA A 200 -8.79 -12.90 -19.21
C ALA A 200 -7.98 -11.79 -19.90
N ARG A 201 -8.06 -11.74 -21.24
CA ARG A 201 -7.62 -10.60 -22.03
C ARG A 201 -8.81 -10.02 -22.80
N VAL A 202 -8.92 -8.70 -22.78
CA VAL A 202 -10.09 -7.99 -23.32
C VAL A 202 -9.64 -6.83 -24.20
N TYR A 203 -10.25 -6.70 -25.38
CA TYR A 203 -10.02 -5.58 -26.28
C TYR A 203 -10.92 -4.38 -25.92
N GLY A 204 -10.33 -3.19 -25.81
CA GLY A 204 -10.99 -1.89 -25.68
C GLY A 204 -9.98 -0.76 -25.73
N GLU A 205 -10.23 0.25 -26.56
CA GLU A 205 -9.29 1.37 -26.77
C GLU A 205 -9.12 2.20 -25.49
N THR A 206 -10.22 2.30 -24.75
CA THR A 206 -10.31 3.04 -23.49
C THR A 206 -10.71 2.12 -22.34
N TYR A 207 -10.47 2.56 -21.11
CA TYR A 207 -10.87 1.79 -19.93
C TYR A 207 -12.41 1.65 -19.86
N GLN A 208 -13.15 2.65 -20.35
CA GLN A 208 -14.61 2.68 -20.36
C GLN A 208 -15.19 1.60 -21.28
N GLU A 209 -14.53 1.29 -22.39
CA GLU A 209 -14.95 0.23 -23.30
C GLU A 209 -14.56 -1.16 -22.78
N MET A 210 -13.35 -1.28 -22.25
CA MET A 210 -12.82 -2.56 -21.79
C MET A 210 -13.55 -3.06 -20.53
N THR A 211 -13.85 -2.19 -19.57
CA THR A 211 -14.48 -2.57 -18.28
C THR A 211 -15.78 -3.35 -18.45
N PRO A 212 -16.81 -2.87 -19.18
CA PRO A 212 -18.05 -3.62 -19.36
C PRO A 212 -17.84 -4.92 -20.14
N ARG A 213 -16.87 -4.97 -21.06
CA ARG A 213 -16.51 -6.20 -21.78
C ARG A 213 -15.85 -7.23 -20.86
N ALA A 214 -14.99 -6.79 -19.94
CA ALA A 214 -14.40 -7.64 -18.92
C ALA A 214 -15.47 -8.17 -17.96
N GLU A 215 -16.37 -7.30 -17.47
CA GLU A 215 -17.46 -7.68 -16.57
C GLU A 215 -18.49 -8.62 -17.22
N ALA A 216 -18.59 -8.64 -18.54
CA ALA A 216 -19.43 -9.59 -19.25
C ALA A 216 -18.86 -11.03 -19.23
N LEU A 217 -17.56 -11.20 -18.99
CA LEU A 217 -16.92 -12.53 -19.00
C LEU A 217 -17.24 -13.33 -17.72
N PRO A 218 -17.70 -14.60 -17.83
CA PRO A 218 -18.03 -15.42 -16.67
C PRO A 218 -16.89 -15.61 -15.66
N GLU A 219 -15.65 -15.71 -16.14
CA GLU A 219 -14.45 -15.91 -15.33
C GLU A 219 -14.15 -14.65 -14.49
N VAL A 220 -14.23 -13.47 -15.11
CA VAL A 220 -14.05 -12.19 -14.43
C VAL A 220 -15.18 -11.96 -13.41
N ARG A 221 -16.43 -12.31 -13.74
CA ARG A 221 -17.55 -12.26 -12.78
C ARG A 221 -17.35 -13.19 -11.59
N ALA A 222 -16.70 -14.35 -11.77
CA ALA A 222 -16.36 -15.24 -10.67
C ALA A 222 -15.34 -14.59 -9.73
N VAL A 223 -14.32 -13.94 -10.28
CA VAL A 223 -13.30 -13.19 -9.53
C VAL A 223 -13.93 -12.00 -8.79
N ILE A 224 -14.78 -11.19 -9.46
CA ILE A 224 -15.50 -10.09 -8.82
C ILE A 224 -16.36 -10.58 -7.64
N ARG A 225 -17.09 -11.70 -7.80
CA ARG A 225 -17.90 -12.25 -6.70
C ARG A 225 -17.05 -12.67 -5.50
N LYS A 226 -15.88 -13.26 -5.76
CA LYS A 226 -14.98 -13.83 -4.74
C LYS A 226 -14.11 -12.77 -4.05
N HIS A 227 -13.57 -11.83 -4.83
CA HIS A 227 -12.54 -10.87 -4.40
C HIS A 227 -12.98 -9.41 -4.49
N LYS A 228 -14.25 -9.15 -4.83
CA LYS A 228 -14.88 -7.82 -4.87
C LYS A 228 -14.30 -6.84 -5.91
N GLY A 229 -13.52 -7.34 -6.86
CA GLY A 229 -12.97 -6.56 -7.96
C GLY A 229 -12.03 -7.38 -8.84
N PHE A 230 -11.41 -6.73 -9.82
CA PHE A 230 -10.33 -7.28 -10.63
C PHE A 230 -9.25 -6.22 -10.87
N SER A 231 -8.01 -6.68 -11.08
CA SER A 231 -6.89 -5.84 -11.50
C SER A 231 -6.81 -5.80 -13.02
N ARG A 232 -6.30 -4.70 -13.59
CA ARG A 232 -6.20 -4.51 -15.05
C ARG A 232 -4.88 -3.88 -15.45
N ARG A 233 -4.30 -4.35 -16.56
CA ARG A 233 -3.07 -3.83 -17.14
C ARG A 233 -3.20 -3.73 -18.65
N ARG A 234 -2.94 -2.56 -19.24
CA ARG A 234 -2.86 -2.40 -20.69
C ARG A 234 -1.60 -3.12 -21.20
N LEU A 235 -1.75 -3.97 -22.21
CA LEU A 235 -0.66 -4.72 -22.82
C LEU A 235 0.12 -3.84 -23.80
N TYR A 236 1.41 -4.12 -23.96
CA TYR A 236 2.22 -3.52 -25.02
C TYR A 236 2.13 -4.32 -26.33
N MET A 237 2.41 -3.69 -27.47
CA MET A 237 2.33 -4.32 -28.80
C MET A 237 3.18 -5.59 -28.95
N SER A 238 4.31 -5.69 -28.26
CA SER A 238 5.22 -6.83 -28.20
C SER A 238 4.69 -7.99 -27.35
N GLU A 239 3.76 -7.72 -26.43
CA GLU A 239 3.10 -8.74 -25.60
C GLU A 239 1.90 -9.38 -26.30
N LEU A 240 1.48 -8.82 -27.44
CA LEU A 240 0.35 -9.33 -28.21
C LEU A 240 0.71 -10.58 -29.01
N THR A 241 -0.17 -11.57 -28.93
CA THR A 241 -0.12 -12.70 -29.87
C THR A 241 -0.41 -12.23 -31.31
N PRO A 242 0.03 -12.97 -32.34
CA PRO A 242 -0.28 -12.62 -33.74
C PRO A 242 -1.78 -12.46 -34.02
N ALA A 243 -2.62 -13.27 -33.36
CA ALA A 243 -4.08 -13.18 -33.48
C ALA A 243 -4.62 -11.85 -32.91
N GLN A 244 -4.14 -11.44 -31.74
CA GLN A 244 -4.53 -10.18 -31.10
C GLN A 244 -4.10 -8.96 -31.91
N ARG A 245 -2.93 -9.00 -32.54
CA ARG A 245 -2.49 -7.96 -33.48
C ARG A 245 -3.39 -7.87 -34.70
N ALA A 246 -3.76 -9.01 -35.28
CA ALA A 246 -4.69 -9.03 -36.43
C ALA A 246 -6.07 -8.49 -36.05
N GLU A 247 -6.57 -8.79 -34.86
CA GLU A 247 -7.85 -8.27 -34.35
C GLU A 247 -7.80 -6.76 -34.13
N GLN A 248 -6.71 -6.23 -33.54
CA GLN A 248 -6.52 -4.79 -33.37
C GLN A 248 -6.44 -4.06 -34.71
N VAL A 249 -5.73 -4.61 -35.71
CA VAL A 249 -5.69 -4.04 -37.08
C VAL A 249 -7.09 -4.04 -37.71
N LYS A 250 -7.86 -5.11 -37.51
CA LYS A 250 -9.24 -5.20 -38.01
C LYS A 250 -10.14 -4.16 -37.34
N ALA A 251 -10.03 -3.98 -36.02
CA ALA A 251 -10.79 -2.98 -35.29
C ALA A 251 -10.43 -1.55 -35.73
N ALA A 252 -9.14 -1.25 -35.88
CA ALA A 252 -8.66 0.03 -36.41
C ALA A 252 -9.18 0.28 -37.85
N ALA A 253 -9.24 -0.75 -38.70
CA ALA A 253 -9.80 -0.61 -40.05
C ALA A 253 -11.30 -0.32 -40.06
N VAL A 254 -12.07 -0.85 -39.09
CA VAL A 254 -13.49 -0.54 -38.93
C VAL A 254 -13.69 0.91 -38.47
N GLN A 255 -12.86 1.41 -37.55
CA GLN A 255 -12.91 2.80 -37.09
C GLN A 255 -12.45 3.80 -38.17
N ALA A 256 -11.47 3.42 -38.99
CA ALA A 256 -10.94 4.26 -40.07
C ALA A 256 -11.85 4.30 -41.31
N ALA A 257 -12.80 3.37 -41.44
CA ALA A 257 -13.81 3.44 -42.49
C ALA A 257 -14.64 4.72 -42.26
N PRO A 258 -14.70 5.65 -43.23
CA PRO A 258 -15.49 6.85 -43.08
C PRO A 258 -16.91 6.43 -42.74
N ALA A 259 -17.46 6.95 -41.63
CA ALA A 259 -18.84 6.72 -41.26
C ALA A 259 -19.68 6.93 -42.52
N PRO A 260 -20.52 5.97 -42.93
CA PRO A 260 -21.33 6.12 -44.12
C PRO A 260 -22.13 7.40 -43.90
N THR A 261 -21.80 8.45 -44.66
CA THR A 261 -22.58 9.69 -44.68
C THR A 261 -23.99 9.24 -45.02
N ASN A 262 -24.88 9.29 -44.03
CA ASN A 262 -26.27 8.91 -44.21
C ASN A 262 -26.81 9.78 -45.35
N ALA A 263 -27.00 9.19 -46.53
CA ALA A 263 -27.60 9.88 -47.67
C ALA A 263 -28.99 10.48 -47.34
N CYS A 264 -29.61 9.99 -46.25
CA CYS A 264 -30.84 10.54 -45.68
C CYS A 264 -30.64 11.94 -45.06
N GLU A 265 -29.50 12.25 -44.45
CA GLU A 265 -29.23 13.58 -43.87
C GLU A 265 -28.86 14.62 -44.94
N GLN A 266 -28.25 14.20 -46.05
CA GLN A 266 -28.05 15.09 -47.20
C GLN A 266 -29.38 15.44 -47.89
N GLY A 267 -30.33 14.51 -47.97
CA GLY A 267 -31.68 14.81 -48.49
C GLY A 267 -32.53 15.69 -47.56
N ALA A 268 -32.31 15.61 -46.24
CA ALA A 268 -33.02 16.45 -45.28
C ALA A 268 -32.50 17.91 -45.25
N ALA A 269 -31.20 18.12 -45.49
CA ALA A 269 -30.62 19.46 -45.58
C ALA A 269 -31.12 20.25 -46.81
N ASP A 270 -31.32 19.56 -47.94
CA ASP A 270 -31.87 20.18 -49.17
C ASP A 270 -33.38 20.46 -49.06
N LEU A 271 -34.14 19.65 -48.32
CA LEU A 271 -35.58 19.89 -48.08
C LEU A 271 -35.86 20.93 -46.98
N LEU A 272 -34.92 21.19 -46.08
CA LEU A 272 -35.02 22.23 -45.05
C LEU A 272 -34.68 23.62 -45.59
N THR A 273 -33.84 23.74 -46.62
CA THR A 273 -33.51 25.03 -47.22
C THR A 273 -34.68 25.61 -48.04
N ASP A 274 -35.48 24.77 -48.71
CA ASP A 274 -36.68 25.23 -49.44
C ASP A 274 -37.88 25.58 -48.54
N ARG A 275 -37.91 25.08 -47.29
CA ARG A 275 -39.07 25.25 -46.39
C ARG A 275 -38.92 26.35 -45.35
N VAL A 276 -37.70 26.85 -45.13
CA VAL A 276 -37.42 27.94 -44.18
C VAL A 276 -37.82 29.31 -44.76
N ASP A 277 -37.88 29.48 -46.08
CA ASP A 277 -38.33 30.76 -46.67
C ASP A 277 -39.84 31.01 -46.54
N ASP A 278 -40.66 29.95 -46.45
CA ASP A 278 -42.13 30.09 -46.28
C ASP A 278 -42.58 30.17 -44.82
N ALA A 279 -41.77 29.68 -43.86
CA ALA A 279 -42.17 29.58 -42.45
C ALA A 279 -41.83 30.81 -41.59
N VAL A 280 -41.13 31.82 -42.12
CA VAL A 280 -40.72 33.03 -41.36
C VAL A 280 -41.85 34.08 -41.23
N LYS A 281 -43.05 33.85 -41.77
CA LYS A 281 -44.15 34.83 -41.72
C LYS A 281 -45.14 34.70 -40.56
N ASP A 282 -45.22 33.58 -39.86
CA ASP A 282 -46.22 33.39 -38.79
C ASP A 282 -45.63 32.72 -37.54
N ALA A 283 -44.86 33.47 -36.75
CA ALA A 283 -44.32 32.99 -35.48
C ALA A 283 -44.90 33.74 -34.28
N GLU A 284 -45.87 33.12 -33.61
CA GLU A 284 -46.18 33.31 -32.18
C GLU A 284 -45.69 32.06 -31.38
N PRO A 285 -45.42 32.18 -30.06
CA PRO A 285 -44.41 31.36 -29.39
C PRO A 285 -44.93 29.98 -28.93
N VAL A 286 -44.16 28.94 -29.24
CA VAL A 286 -44.39 27.54 -28.86
C VAL A 286 -43.46 27.17 -27.70
N GLU A 287 -43.85 27.51 -26.47
CA GLU A 287 -43.22 26.94 -25.26
C GLU A 287 -44.05 25.81 -24.61
N ALA A 288 -45.25 25.51 -25.11
CA ALA A 288 -46.14 24.50 -24.52
C ALA A 288 -46.07 23.09 -25.17
N ALA A 289 -45.30 22.89 -26.25
CA ALA A 289 -45.32 21.63 -27.01
C ALA A 289 -44.18 20.66 -26.65
N VAL A 290 -43.13 21.11 -25.95
CA VAL A 290 -41.95 20.27 -25.66
C VAL A 290 -42.16 19.39 -24.42
N GLU A 291 -42.96 19.82 -23.44
CA GLU A 291 -43.23 19.03 -22.22
C GLU A 291 -44.12 17.79 -22.47
N ASN A 292 -44.90 17.76 -23.55
CA ASN A 292 -45.84 16.65 -23.79
C ASN A 292 -45.23 15.47 -24.59
N ALA A 293 -44.01 15.62 -25.10
CA ALA A 293 -43.31 14.56 -25.85
C ALA A 293 -42.48 13.64 -24.94
N GLU A 294 -41.92 14.15 -23.84
CA GLU A 294 -41.13 13.34 -22.90
C GLU A 294 -42.00 12.42 -22.02
N ALA A 295 -43.25 12.84 -21.71
CA ALA A 295 -44.18 12.03 -20.93
C ALA A 295 -44.69 10.78 -21.68
N LEU A 296 -44.69 10.79 -23.02
CA LEU A 296 -45.12 9.65 -23.84
C LEU A 296 -44.02 8.59 -24.04
N TYR A 297 -42.74 8.94 -23.85
CA TYR A 297 -41.64 7.99 -24.00
C TYR A 297 -41.39 7.14 -22.74
N ALA A 298 -41.83 7.60 -21.57
CA ALA A 298 -41.67 6.88 -20.30
C ALA A 298 -42.72 5.75 -20.08
N VAL A 299 -43.81 5.73 -20.85
CA VAL A 299 -44.92 4.76 -20.69
C VAL A 299 -44.75 3.49 -21.56
N ALA A 300 -43.80 3.48 -22.50
CA ALA A 300 -43.65 2.39 -23.49
C ALA A 300 -42.62 1.29 -23.13
N LEU A 301 -42.03 1.30 -21.92
CA LEU A 301 -40.88 0.43 -21.58
C LEU A 301 -41.04 -0.34 -20.26
N VAL A 302 -42.26 -0.77 -19.92
CA VAL A 302 -42.50 -1.82 -18.90
C VAL A 302 -43.74 -2.64 -19.27
N THR A 303 -43.55 -3.79 -19.91
CA THR A 303 -44.54 -4.89 -19.89
C THR A 303 -43.81 -6.19 -19.56
N GLU A 304 -43.92 -6.60 -18.29
CA GLU A 304 -43.64 -7.95 -17.81
C GLU A 304 -44.78 -8.89 -18.25
N VAL A 305 -44.49 -9.86 -19.12
CA VAL A 305 -45.28 -11.10 -19.26
C VAL A 305 -44.30 -12.21 -19.64
N GLU A 306 -43.81 -12.96 -18.65
CA GLU A 306 -43.42 -14.38 -18.75
C GLU A 306 -42.89 -14.88 -17.39
N ALA A 307 -43.79 -14.95 -16.41
CA ALA A 307 -43.52 -15.60 -15.12
C ALA A 307 -44.75 -16.39 -14.66
N THR A 308 -45.27 -17.27 -15.52
CA THR A 308 -46.32 -18.23 -15.14
C THR A 308 -46.35 -19.43 -16.07
N GLU A 309 -45.32 -20.28 -16.02
CA GLU A 309 -45.48 -21.71 -16.32
C GLU A 309 -44.51 -22.51 -15.46
N GLY A 310 -45.07 -23.17 -14.45
CA GLY A 310 -44.32 -23.86 -13.41
C GLY A 310 -43.76 -25.19 -13.87
N THR A 311 -42.47 -25.39 -13.63
CA THR A 311 -41.85 -26.72 -13.44
C THR A 311 -40.47 -26.59 -12.83
N TRP A 312 -40.39 -26.22 -11.55
CA TRP A 312 -39.21 -26.52 -10.73
C TRP A 312 -39.66 -27.19 -9.44
N ARG A 313 -39.98 -28.48 -9.54
CA ARG A 313 -40.01 -29.37 -8.37
C ARG A 313 -38.57 -29.65 -7.96
N GLY A 314 -38.23 -29.26 -6.73
CA GLY A 314 -36.99 -29.63 -6.09
C GLY A 314 -36.87 -31.16 -5.96
N ALA A 315 -35.81 -31.71 -6.54
CA ALA A 315 -35.24 -32.97 -6.10
C ALA A 315 -34.03 -32.64 -5.23
N TRP A 316 -34.25 -32.84 -3.94
CA TRP A 316 -33.31 -32.78 -2.83
C TRP A 316 -32.20 -33.81 -3.09
N ILE A 317 -30.93 -33.39 -3.13
CA ILE A 317 -29.78 -34.32 -3.07
C ILE A 317 -29.50 -34.57 -1.59
N GLY A 318 -30.25 -35.51 -1.02
CA GLY A 318 -29.83 -36.27 0.15
C GLY A 318 -29.39 -37.65 -0.31
N GLU A 319 -28.28 -38.12 0.27
CA GLU A 319 -27.98 -39.52 0.61
C GLU A 319 -28.73 -40.62 -0.17
N GLN A 320 -27.98 -41.48 -0.85
CA GLN A 320 -28.30 -42.91 -0.94
C GLN A 320 -27.02 -43.75 -1.20
N PRO A 321 -27.07 -45.06 -0.92
CA PRO A 321 -26.05 -45.78 -0.14
C PRO A 321 -25.04 -46.56 -0.98
N THR A 322 -24.06 -47.12 -0.27
CA THR A 322 -23.09 -48.14 -0.70
C THR A 322 -23.75 -49.37 -1.34
N ALA A 323 -23.50 -49.59 -2.62
CA ALA A 323 -23.17 -50.88 -3.26
C ALA A 323 -23.05 -50.69 -4.77
N ASP A 324 -22.10 -51.40 -5.39
CA ASP A 324 -21.82 -51.51 -6.83
C ASP A 324 -21.15 -50.32 -7.53
N ALA A 325 -19.82 -50.34 -7.50
CA ALA A 325 -18.94 -49.52 -8.33
C ALA A 325 -19.00 -49.97 -9.80
N LEU A 326 -19.31 -49.03 -10.69
CA LEU A 326 -19.48 -49.21 -12.13
C LEU A 326 -18.19 -49.11 -12.96
N PHE A 327 -17.01 -49.11 -12.33
CA PHE A 327 -15.71 -49.17 -13.02
C PHE A 327 -14.74 -50.10 -12.27
N PRO A 328 -14.50 -51.32 -12.76
CA PRO A 328 -13.39 -52.12 -12.27
C PRO A 328 -12.08 -51.51 -12.80
N LEU A 329 -11.28 -50.92 -11.91
CA LEU A 329 -9.90 -50.57 -12.19
C LEU A 329 -9.04 -51.83 -12.04
N ASP A 330 -9.02 -52.63 -13.10
CA ASP A 330 -8.05 -53.72 -13.24
C ASP A 330 -6.63 -53.18 -13.47
N GLY A 331 -5.67 -53.95 -12.97
CA GLY A 331 -4.29 -53.53 -12.71
C GLY A 331 -3.54 -52.90 -13.89
N MET A 332 -2.81 -51.83 -13.57
CA MET A 332 -1.80 -51.27 -14.45
C MET A 332 -0.68 -52.29 -14.69
N SER A 333 -0.76 -52.92 -15.86
CA SER A 333 0.34 -53.60 -16.51
C SER A 333 0.99 -52.64 -17.53
N GLU A 334 2.30 -52.56 -17.42
CA GLU A 334 3.32 -52.16 -18.38
C GLU A 334 2.86 -51.63 -19.76
N GLN A 335 3.08 -50.35 -20.02
CA GLN A 335 3.24 -49.83 -21.38
C GLN A 335 4.36 -48.79 -21.41
N GLY A 336 5.35 -49.01 -22.29
CA GLY A 336 6.27 -47.96 -22.70
C GLY A 336 7.72 -48.35 -22.94
N ALA A 337 8.00 -49.52 -23.53
CA ALA A 337 9.29 -49.78 -24.17
C ALA A 337 9.34 -49.10 -25.55
N LEU A 338 9.92 -47.90 -25.62
CA LEU A 338 10.42 -47.30 -26.86
C LEU A 338 11.67 -46.52 -26.48
N PHE A 339 12.85 -47.03 -26.86
CA PHE A 339 14.14 -46.36 -27.19
C PHE A 339 15.30 -47.33 -26.93
N THR A 340 15.88 -47.84 -28.01
CA THR A 340 17.10 -48.67 -28.05
C THR A 340 18.38 -47.83 -27.95
N PRO A 341 19.56 -48.45 -27.69
CA PRO A 341 20.62 -47.87 -26.86
C PRO A 341 21.63 -47.06 -27.66
N ASN A 342 22.09 -45.94 -27.11
CA ASN A 342 23.38 -45.38 -27.50
C ASN A 342 24.05 -44.63 -26.34
N ALA A 343 25.29 -45.05 -26.06
CA ALA A 343 26.36 -44.42 -25.30
C ALA A 343 26.03 -43.74 -23.95
N ALA A 344 26.44 -44.42 -22.88
CA ALA A 344 26.32 -44.01 -21.48
C ALA A 344 27.15 -42.75 -21.13
N ALA A 345 26.45 -41.69 -20.73
CA ALA A 345 26.92 -40.75 -19.72
C ALA A 345 26.18 -41.05 -18.40
N PRO A 346 26.83 -40.97 -17.22
CA PRO A 346 26.18 -41.29 -15.95
C PRO A 346 25.07 -40.28 -15.63
N VAL A 347 23.83 -40.73 -15.70
CA VAL A 347 22.65 -39.99 -15.26
C VAL A 347 22.72 -39.84 -13.73
N PRO A 348 22.62 -38.62 -13.17
CA PRO A 348 22.64 -38.42 -11.72
C PRO A 348 21.40 -39.09 -11.11
N ALA A 349 21.64 -39.84 -10.03
CA ALA A 349 20.60 -40.59 -9.31
C ALA A 349 19.36 -39.73 -9.06
N VAL A 350 18.20 -40.27 -9.45
CA VAL A 350 16.87 -39.73 -9.14
C VAL A 350 16.82 -39.50 -7.62
N ARG A 351 16.79 -38.24 -7.20
CA ARG A 351 16.69 -37.88 -5.79
C ARG A 351 15.35 -38.39 -5.27
N GLU A 352 15.40 -39.23 -4.24
CA GLU A 352 14.21 -39.69 -3.55
C GLU A 352 13.33 -38.50 -3.13
N PRO A 353 12.00 -38.62 -3.26
CA PRO A 353 11.08 -37.55 -2.87
C PRO A 353 11.30 -37.20 -1.40
N ILE A 354 11.60 -35.92 -1.13
CA ILE A 354 11.74 -35.41 0.23
C ILE A 354 10.36 -35.42 0.89
N VAL A 355 10.09 -36.47 1.68
CA VAL A 355 8.87 -36.55 2.50
C VAL A 355 9.08 -35.72 3.75
N VAL A 356 8.58 -34.48 3.73
CA VAL A 356 8.56 -33.61 4.93
C VAL A 356 7.45 -34.10 5.86
N ARG A 357 7.82 -34.78 6.95
CA ARG A 357 6.89 -35.12 8.03
C ARG A 357 6.80 -33.93 9.01
N ALA A 358 5.81 -33.07 8.82
CA ALA A 358 5.47 -32.05 9.80
C ALA A 358 4.67 -32.68 10.95
N SER A 359 5.22 -32.70 12.16
CA SER A 359 4.48 -33.02 13.38
C SER A 359 4.10 -31.71 14.09
N PHE A 360 2.80 -31.52 14.33
CA PHE A 360 2.31 -30.40 15.12
C PHE A 360 2.14 -30.83 16.57
N HIS A 361 2.64 -30.03 17.51
CA HIS A 361 2.43 -30.31 18.92
C HIS A 361 0.93 -30.17 19.26
N PRO A 362 0.29 -31.15 19.93
CA PRO A 362 -1.14 -31.10 20.24
C PRO A 362 -1.58 -29.82 20.96
N ALA A 363 -0.71 -29.26 21.82
CA ALA A 363 -0.98 -28.00 22.51
C ALA A 363 -1.06 -26.78 21.55
N ASP A 364 -0.27 -26.76 20.48
CA ASP A 364 -0.34 -25.68 19.48
C ASP A 364 -1.62 -25.77 18.67
N LEU A 365 -2.05 -26.98 18.30
CA LEU A 365 -3.34 -27.21 17.66
C LEU A 365 -4.51 -26.79 18.56
N ALA A 366 -4.46 -27.12 19.85
CA ALA A 366 -5.48 -26.70 20.82
C ALA A 366 -5.55 -25.17 20.94
N ARG A 367 -4.39 -24.48 20.98
CA ARG A 367 -4.32 -23.02 21.02
C ARG A 367 -4.87 -22.39 19.74
N ILE A 368 -4.52 -22.91 18.57
CA ILE A 368 -5.01 -22.41 17.28
C ILE A 368 -6.53 -22.58 17.20
N LYS A 369 -7.05 -23.74 17.63
CA LYS A 369 -8.50 -23.98 17.70
C LYS A 369 -9.21 -23.01 18.64
N ALA A 370 -8.66 -22.78 19.84
CA ALA A 370 -9.22 -21.84 20.80
C ALA A 370 -9.23 -20.40 20.26
N LYS A 371 -8.16 -19.97 19.57
CA LYS A 371 -8.12 -18.66 18.91
C LYS A 371 -9.15 -18.56 17.79
N ALA A 372 -9.22 -19.56 16.91
CA ALA A 372 -10.18 -19.58 15.80
C ALA A 372 -11.64 -19.61 16.29
N GLU A 373 -11.91 -20.19 17.46
CA GLU A 373 -13.23 -20.17 18.08
C GLU A 373 -13.55 -18.80 18.70
N ALA A 374 -12.59 -18.16 19.38
CA ALA A 374 -12.73 -16.81 19.89
C ALA A 374 -12.97 -15.79 18.75
N ASP A 375 -12.18 -15.87 17.67
CA ASP A 375 -12.32 -14.99 16.51
C ASP A 375 -13.69 -15.19 15.82
N ARG A 376 -14.18 -16.43 15.68
CA ARG A 376 -15.53 -16.72 15.17
C ARG A 376 -16.65 -16.25 16.11
N ALA A 377 -16.41 -16.22 17.42
CA ALA A 377 -17.37 -15.67 18.38
C ALA A 377 -17.42 -14.13 18.28
N ALA A 378 -16.27 -13.47 18.16
CA ALA A 378 -16.17 -12.03 17.97
C ALA A 378 -16.84 -11.57 16.66
N TYR A 379 -16.54 -12.24 15.54
CA TYR A 379 -17.15 -11.92 14.25
C TYR A 379 -18.68 -12.08 14.26
N ARG A 380 -19.20 -13.14 14.91
CA ARG A 380 -20.66 -13.31 15.07
C ARG A 380 -21.28 -12.22 15.94
N ALA A 381 -20.60 -11.81 17.01
CA ALA A 381 -21.05 -10.71 17.86
C ALA A 381 -21.15 -9.38 17.08
N GLU A 382 -20.14 -9.05 16.28
CA GLU A 382 -20.12 -7.86 15.42
C GLU A 382 -21.22 -7.91 14.36
N THR A 383 -21.40 -9.06 13.70
CA THR A 383 -22.46 -9.25 12.71
C THR A 383 -23.86 -9.10 13.33
N ASP A 384 -24.07 -9.65 14.54
CA ASP A 384 -25.34 -9.51 15.27
C ASP A 384 -25.62 -8.03 15.63
N ASP A 385 -24.58 -7.29 16.03
CA ASP A 385 -24.70 -5.85 16.36
C ASP A 385 -24.99 -5.00 15.11
N GLN A 386 -24.38 -5.33 13.97
CA GLN A 386 -24.65 -4.66 12.70
C GLN A 386 -26.08 -4.89 12.23
N ILE A 387 -26.57 -6.13 12.28
CA ILE A 387 -27.98 -6.46 11.94
C ILE A 387 -28.93 -5.72 12.87
N ALA A 388 -28.64 -5.66 14.17
CA ALA A 388 -29.49 -4.94 15.12
C ALA A 388 -29.52 -3.43 14.84
N ALA A 389 -28.39 -2.82 14.49
CA ALA A 389 -28.30 -1.42 14.12
C ALA A 389 -29.05 -1.10 12.81
N GLU A 390 -28.93 -1.97 11.80
CA GLU A 390 -29.63 -1.83 10.52
C GLU A 390 -31.15 -1.95 10.71
N CYS A 391 -31.63 -2.95 11.45
CA CYS A 391 -33.04 -3.08 11.79
C CYS A 391 -33.56 -1.84 12.54
N ALA A 392 -32.80 -1.31 13.50
CA ALA A 392 -33.15 -0.08 14.22
C ALA A 392 -33.24 1.15 13.29
N ALA A 393 -32.33 1.29 12.32
CA ALA A 393 -32.35 2.38 11.35
C ALA A 393 -33.60 2.35 10.45
N HIS A 394 -34.14 1.16 10.18
CA HIS A 394 -35.35 0.96 9.39
C HIS A 394 -36.64 0.88 10.23
N GLY A 395 -36.57 1.05 11.56
CA GLY A 395 -37.73 0.94 12.46
C GLY A 395 -38.31 -0.49 12.56
N VAL A 396 -37.51 -1.50 12.24
CA VAL A 396 -37.90 -2.93 12.30
C VAL A 396 -37.20 -3.58 13.51
N ALA A 397 -37.86 -4.54 14.16
CA ALA A 397 -37.22 -5.32 15.22
C ALA A 397 -36.19 -6.31 14.63
N PRO A 398 -35.03 -6.53 15.28
CA PRO A 398 -34.07 -7.53 14.80
C PRO A 398 -34.67 -8.94 14.85
N PRO A 399 -34.22 -9.87 13.99
CA PRO A 399 -34.67 -11.26 14.03
C PRO A 399 -34.49 -11.87 15.42
N GLN A 400 -35.48 -12.66 15.89
CA GLN A 400 -35.49 -13.21 17.25
C GLN A 400 -34.19 -13.96 17.62
N GLY A 401 -33.56 -14.64 16.66
CA GLY A 401 -32.29 -15.32 16.86
C GLY A 401 -31.12 -14.37 17.18
N VAL A 402 -31.06 -13.20 16.53
CA VAL A 402 -30.07 -12.14 16.79
C VAL A 402 -30.36 -11.49 18.15
N ALA A 403 -31.63 -11.15 18.40
CA ALA A 403 -32.06 -10.57 19.67
C ALA A 403 -31.71 -11.46 20.88
N ASN A 404 -31.95 -12.77 20.77
CA ASN A 404 -31.63 -13.74 21.82
C ASN A 404 -30.12 -13.85 22.08
N ARG A 405 -29.28 -13.82 21.02
CA ARG A 405 -27.82 -13.88 21.17
C ARG A 405 -27.25 -12.62 21.81
N ILE A 406 -27.73 -11.44 21.41
CA ILE A 406 -27.39 -10.17 22.05
C ILE A 406 -27.79 -10.21 23.52
N ALA A 407 -29.03 -10.62 23.83
CA ALA A 407 -29.52 -10.71 25.21
C ALA A 407 -28.70 -11.69 26.06
N ALA A 408 -28.34 -12.86 25.53
CA ALA A 408 -27.51 -13.83 26.25
C ALA A 408 -26.10 -13.29 26.54
N ARG A 409 -25.48 -12.60 25.56
CA ARG A 409 -24.17 -11.95 25.73
C ARG A 409 -24.24 -10.86 26.80
N THR A 410 -25.27 -10.01 26.77
CA THR A 410 -25.47 -8.93 27.74
C THR A 410 -25.80 -9.46 29.14
N ALA A 411 -26.56 -10.55 29.26
CA ALA A 411 -26.89 -11.15 30.55
C ALA A 411 -25.68 -11.77 31.27
N GLY A 412 -24.71 -12.30 30.52
CA GLY A 412 -23.44 -12.80 31.07
C GLY A 412 -22.45 -11.70 31.48
N GLN A 413 -22.69 -10.47 31.03
CA GLN A 413 -21.85 -9.30 31.28
C GLN A 413 -22.45 -8.45 32.40
N ALA A 414 -22.67 -9.07 33.57
CA ALA A 414 -23.10 -8.34 34.76
C ALA A 414 -22.08 -7.22 35.05
N PRO A 415 -22.50 -5.95 35.14
CA PRO A 415 -21.58 -4.85 35.35
C PRO A 415 -20.96 -5.02 36.73
N THR A 416 -19.72 -5.49 36.78
CA THR A 416 -18.86 -5.33 37.94
C THR A 416 -18.64 -3.83 38.06
N ARG A 417 -19.51 -3.15 38.82
CA ARG A 417 -19.37 -1.74 39.20
C ARG A 417 -18.09 -1.60 40.01
N ARG A 418 -16.97 -1.48 39.33
CA ARG A 418 -15.76 -0.91 39.87
C ARG A 418 -15.88 0.58 39.63
N VAL A 419 -16.17 1.31 40.71
CA VAL A 419 -16.09 2.77 40.71
C VAL A 419 -14.64 3.12 40.38
N ILE A 420 -14.42 3.56 39.15
CA ILE A 420 -13.21 4.27 38.74
C ILE A 420 -13.72 5.66 38.41
N GLU A 421 -13.38 6.64 39.23
CA GLU A 421 -13.48 8.05 38.88
C GLU A 421 -12.69 8.28 37.59
N GLY A 422 -13.42 8.51 36.51
CA GLY A 422 -12.89 8.72 35.17
C GLY A 422 -14.03 8.63 34.17
N VAL A 423 -14.56 9.78 33.75
CA VAL A 423 -15.61 9.87 32.73
C VAL A 423 -15.04 9.33 31.42
N ILE A 424 -15.45 8.12 31.02
CA ILE A 424 -15.19 7.62 29.67
C ILE A 424 -16.15 8.36 28.74
N VAL A 425 -15.65 9.39 28.07
CA VAL A 425 -16.39 10.07 27.00
C VAL A 425 -16.38 9.15 25.79
N GLN A 426 -17.50 8.51 25.47
CA GLN A 426 -17.70 7.85 24.19
C GLN A 426 -17.79 8.93 23.10
N HIS A 427 -16.82 8.95 22.19
CA HIS A 427 -16.88 9.76 20.98
C HIS A 427 -17.52 8.95 19.84
N ALA A 428 -18.21 9.60 18.90
CA ALA A 428 -18.95 8.98 17.80
C ALA A 428 -18.06 8.34 16.71
N GLY A 429 -16.83 7.93 17.05
CA GLY A 429 -15.83 7.34 16.14
C GLY A 429 -15.23 8.29 15.11
N THR A 430 -15.83 9.47 14.89
CA THR A 430 -15.36 10.47 13.91
C THR A 430 -15.39 11.89 14.47
N ALA A 431 -14.50 12.77 13.96
CA ALA A 431 -14.48 14.20 14.27
C ALA A 431 -14.07 15.05 13.08
N LYS A 432 -14.60 16.28 13.01
CA LYS A 432 -14.27 17.26 11.96
C LYS A 432 -13.11 18.16 12.39
N GLY A 433 -12.01 18.09 11.65
CA GLY A 433 -10.87 19.00 11.73
C GLY A 433 -9.86 18.64 12.80
N SER A 434 -10.00 17.47 13.45
CA SER A 434 -9.11 16.91 14.45
C SER A 434 -9.36 15.42 14.58
N THR A 435 -8.50 14.68 15.26
CA THR A 435 -8.85 13.33 15.74
C THR A 435 -10.00 13.40 16.76
N PRO A 436 -10.83 12.36 16.89
CA PRO A 436 -11.90 12.31 17.89
C PRO A 436 -11.42 12.59 19.32
N SER A 437 -10.28 11.99 19.70
CA SER A 437 -9.60 12.24 20.99
C SER A 437 -9.25 13.71 21.28
N ASN A 438 -9.11 14.56 20.25
CA ASN A 438 -8.75 15.97 20.37
C ASN A 438 -9.91 16.93 20.06
N ALA A 439 -11.11 16.42 19.74
CA ALA A 439 -12.22 17.24 19.24
C ALA A 439 -12.71 18.30 20.23
N SER A 440 -12.54 18.06 21.52
CA SER A 440 -12.90 18.98 22.62
C SER A 440 -11.72 19.79 23.16
N HIS A 441 -10.51 19.64 22.60
CA HIS A 441 -9.35 20.39 23.06
C HIS A 441 -9.57 21.90 22.84
N PRO A 442 -9.36 22.77 23.85
CA PRO A 442 -9.71 24.18 23.76
C PRO A 442 -9.01 24.90 22.59
N ASP A 443 -7.76 24.52 22.31
CA ASP A 443 -7.01 25.10 21.19
C ASP A 443 -7.48 24.59 19.83
N VAL A 444 -7.99 23.36 19.74
CA VAL A 444 -8.61 22.82 18.51
C VAL A 444 -9.91 23.57 18.23
N VAL A 445 -10.75 23.77 19.25
CA VAL A 445 -12.00 24.52 19.13
C VAL A 445 -11.73 25.97 18.67
N ALA A 446 -10.77 26.64 19.30
CA ALA A 446 -10.37 28.00 18.94
C ALA A 446 -9.80 28.09 17.51
N ALA A 447 -8.95 27.15 17.12
CA ALA A 447 -8.36 27.09 15.79
C ALA A 447 -9.41 26.80 14.71
N ARG A 448 -10.35 25.89 14.98
CA ARG A 448 -11.46 25.60 14.08
C ARG A 448 -12.34 26.82 13.84
N ALA A 449 -12.59 27.63 14.88
CA ALA A 449 -13.30 28.90 14.73
C ALA A 449 -12.51 29.92 13.89
N ALA A 450 -11.18 29.95 14.00
CA ALA A 450 -10.33 30.81 13.17
C ALA A 450 -10.31 30.38 11.69
N LEU A 451 -10.37 29.06 11.43
CA LEU A 451 -10.36 28.45 10.10
C LEU A 451 -11.76 28.27 9.48
N ASP A 452 -12.80 28.81 10.10
CA ASP A 452 -14.18 28.70 9.63
C ASP A 452 -14.32 29.09 8.14
N GLY A 453 -15.13 28.35 7.39
CA GLY A 453 -15.32 28.50 5.94
C GLY A 453 -14.29 27.79 5.05
N LEU A 454 -13.26 27.14 5.62
CA LEU A 454 -12.38 26.23 4.88
C LEU A 454 -12.88 24.78 4.97
N ALA A 455 -12.54 23.96 3.97
CA ALA A 455 -12.89 22.54 3.97
C ALA A 455 -12.24 21.82 5.17
N VAL A 456 -13.03 21.06 5.91
CA VAL A 456 -12.64 20.39 7.15
C VAL A 456 -12.52 18.89 6.92
N ALA A 457 -11.38 18.29 7.24
CA ALA A 457 -11.21 16.85 7.14
C ALA A 457 -12.04 16.11 8.22
N THR A 458 -12.73 15.03 7.85
CA THR A 458 -13.41 14.15 8.81
C THR A 458 -12.47 12.98 9.13
N MET A 459 -12.11 12.82 10.40
CA MET A 459 -11.08 11.89 10.86
C MET A 459 -11.65 10.85 11.80
N THR A 460 -11.10 9.64 11.75
CA THR A 460 -11.30 8.58 12.75
C THR A 460 -10.14 8.58 13.76
N ASP A 461 -10.23 7.83 14.85
CA ASP A 461 -9.10 7.62 15.77
C ASP A 461 -7.99 6.73 15.18
N HIS A 462 -8.25 6.06 14.05
CA HIS A 462 -7.35 5.10 13.40
C HIS A 462 -6.76 5.58 12.08
N HIS A 463 -7.02 6.84 11.71
CA HIS A 463 -6.56 7.38 10.44
C HIS A 463 -5.04 7.55 10.42
N ASP A 464 -4.37 6.83 9.51
CA ASP A 464 -2.94 6.98 9.24
C ASP A 464 -2.73 7.96 8.07
N VAL A 465 -2.35 9.20 8.39
CA VAL A 465 -2.10 10.25 7.39
C VAL A 465 -0.93 9.96 6.44
N THR A 466 -0.11 8.95 6.73
CA THR A 466 1.01 8.52 5.85
C THR A 466 0.60 7.38 4.92
N ALA A 467 -0.36 6.56 5.34
CA ALA A 467 -0.84 5.39 4.63
C ALA A 467 -2.38 5.26 4.78
N PRO A 468 -3.16 6.20 4.22
CA PRO A 468 -4.61 6.14 4.33
C PRO A 468 -5.14 4.89 3.63
N THR A 469 -6.14 4.28 4.26
CA THR A 469 -6.92 3.18 3.67
C THR A 469 -7.69 3.66 2.43
N GLU A 470 -8.18 2.73 1.62
CA GLU A 470 -8.96 3.06 0.41
C GLU A 470 -10.18 3.93 0.75
N ASP A 471 -10.89 3.58 1.81
CA ASP A 471 -12.04 4.34 2.32
C ASP A 471 -11.66 5.73 2.83
N GLU A 472 -10.38 6.04 3.06
CA GLU A 472 -9.93 7.33 3.57
C GLU A 472 -9.35 8.24 2.48
N GLN A 473 -9.18 7.72 1.25
CA GLN A 473 -8.65 8.49 0.13
C GLN A 473 -9.58 9.61 -0.34
N HIS A 474 -10.85 9.62 0.07
CA HIS A 474 -11.76 10.72 -0.22
C HIS A 474 -11.62 11.90 0.76
N ILE A 475 -10.84 11.75 1.85
CA ILE A 475 -10.71 12.78 2.88
C ILE A 475 -9.89 13.96 2.34
N ARG A 476 -10.47 15.16 2.42
CA ARG A 476 -9.85 16.42 2.03
C ARG A 476 -10.18 17.54 3.03
N GLY A 477 -9.21 18.40 3.30
CA GLY A 477 -9.39 19.57 4.16
C GLY A 477 -8.32 19.67 5.24
N TYR A 478 -8.49 20.62 6.16
CA TYR A 478 -7.51 20.80 7.23
C TYR A 478 -7.70 19.81 8.39
N LEU A 479 -6.58 19.45 9.04
CA LEU A 479 -6.50 18.68 10.28
C LEU A 479 -5.71 19.49 11.32
N ILE A 480 -6.25 19.66 12.51
CA ILE A 480 -5.63 20.35 13.64
C ILE A 480 -5.17 19.31 14.66
N ASP A 481 -3.88 19.33 14.99
CA ASP A 481 -3.26 18.53 16.04
C ASP A 481 -2.78 19.47 17.16
N PRO A 482 -3.42 19.45 18.35
CA PRO A 482 -2.99 20.28 19.47
C PRO A 482 -1.60 19.88 19.95
N ARG A 483 -0.76 20.88 20.23
CA ARG A 483 0.54 20.74 20.87
C ARG A 483 0.48 21.34 22.27
N THR A 484 1.59 21.29 23.00
CA THR A 484 1.68 21.87 24.34
C THR A 484 1.74 23.39 24.29
N HIS A 485 1.33 24.05 25.37
CA HIS A 485 1.44 25.51 25.59
C HIS A 485 0.68 26.39 24.58
N GLY A 486 -0.55 26.01 24.19
CA GLY A 486 -1.35 26.83 23.28
C GLY A 486 -0.90 26.79 21.82
N ARG A 487 0.07 25.92 21.50
CA ARG A 487 0.59 25.71 20.14
C ARG A 487 -0.27 24.66 19.44
N ILE A 488 -0.53 24.84 18.15
CA ILE A 488 -1.18 23.86 17.29
C ILE A 488 -0.32 23.57 16.06
N ALA A 489 -0.50 22.39 15.47
CA ALA A 489 -0.05 22.07 14.12
C ALA A 489 -1.28 21.90 13.22
N VAL A 490 -1.33 22.63 12.11
CA VAL A 490 -2.42 22.54 11.11
C VAL A 490 -1.87 21.96 9.83
N TYR A 491 -2.43 20.83 9.43
CA TYR A 491 -2.09 20.09 8.21
C TYR A 491 -3.17 20.33 7.15
N TRP A 492 -2.80 20.25 5.87
CA TRP A 492 -3.76 20.09 4.78
C TRP A 492 -3.73 18.65 4.29
N LEU A 493 -4.88 18.00 4.24
CA LEU A 493 -5.05 16.64 3.75
C LEU A 493 -5.63 16.65 2.33
N GLU A 494 -5.04 15.86 1.46
CA GLU A 494 -5.54 15.53 0.12
C GLU A 494 -5.37 14.03 -0.09
N GLY A 495 -6.43 13.31 -0.45
CA GLY A 495 -6.32 11.86 -0.58
C GLY A 495 -6.16 11.14 0.77
N GLY A 496 -6.59 11.75 1.89
CA GLY A 496 -6.27 11.29 3.25
C GLY A 496 -4.80 11.47 3.65
N ARG A 497 -3.94 12.08 2.82
CA ARG A 497 -2.50 12.26 3.10
C ARG A 497 -2.15 13.69 3.44
N THR A 498 -1.20 13.89 4.36
CA THR A 498 -0.62 15.22 4.57
C THR A 498 0.11 15.67 3.32
N VAL A 499 -0.20 16.88 2.85
CA VAL A 499 0.49 17.48 1.72
C VAL A 499 1.57 18.43 2.20
N ARG A 500 2.73 18.39 1.53
CA ARG A 500 3.85 19.29 1.84
C ARG A 500 3.76 20.58 1.04
N ARG A 501 4.30 21.66 1.59
CA ARG A 501 4.31 22.97 0.91
C ARG A 501 5.02 22.95 -0.45
N ASP A 502 6.06 22.15 -0.60
CA ASP A 502 6.85 22.00 -1.82
C ASP A 502 6.21 21.08 -2.87
N GLN A 503 5.13 20.39 -2.51
CA GLN A 503 4.34 19.60 -3.46
C GLN A 503 3.35 20.52 -4.17
N MET A 504 3.69 20.94 -5.39
CA MET A 504 2.71 21.58 -6.27
C MET A 504 1.57 20.60 -6.59
N PRO A 505 0.31 21.07 -6.65
CA PRO A 505 -0.16 22.46 -6.58
C PRO A 505 -0.57 22.95 -5.17
N HIS A 506 -0.19 22.27 -4.09
CA HIS A 506 -0.85 22.41 -2.78
C HIS A 506 -0.17 23.38 -1.79
N GLY A 507 1.01 23.93 -2.12
CA GLY A 507 1.66 24.98 -1.33
C GLY A 507 0.74 26.15 -0.93
N PRO A 508 -0.10 26.70 -1.85
CA PRO A 508 -1.08 27.74 -1.53
C PRO A 508 -2.11 27.37 -0.45
N ALA A 509 -2.41 26.07 -0.23
CA ALA A 509 -3.34 25.67 0.81
C ALA A 509 -2.76 25.92 2.22
N LEU A 510 -1.48 25.60 2.44
CA LEU A 510 -0.80 25.89 3.70
C LEU A 510 -0.60 27.38 3.91
N ASP A 511 -0.30 28.14 2.84
CA ASP A 511 -0.20 29.60 2.92
C ASP A 511 -1.57 30.23 3.26
N CYS A 512 -2.68 29.69 2.74
CA CYS A 512 -4.03 30.13 3.08
C CYS A 512 -4.39 29.85 4.55
N LEU A 513 -4.02 28.67 5.08
CA LEU A 513 -4.21 28.34 6.50
C LEU A 513 -3.42 29.31 7.40
N ALA A 514 -2.16 29.60 7.06
CA ALA A 514 -1.31 30.54 7.78
C ALA A 514 -1.90 31.96 7.78
N ASP A 515 -2.27 32.49 6.61
CA ASP A 515 -2.89 33.82 6.49
C ASP A 515 -4.19 33.92 7.29
N ARG A 516 -5.05 32.89 7.25
CA ARG A 516 -6.33 32.91 7.97
C ARG A 516 -6.16 32.86 9.48
N LEU A 517 -5.22 32.06 9.99
CA LEU A 517 -4.85 32.05 11.41
C LEU A 517 -4.31 33.42 11.84
N GLN A 518 -3.39 33.99 11.07
CA GLN A 518 -2.77 35.28 11.37
C GLN A 518 -3.80 36.43 11.42
N ARG A 519 -4.74 36.48 10.48
CA ARG A 519 -5.84 37.46 10.46
C ARG A 519 -6.79 37.35 11.66
N ARG A 520 -6.82 36.20 12.32
CA ARG A 520 -7.63 35.94 13.53
C ARG A 520 -6.82 36.08 14.82
N GLY A 521 -5.64 36.70 14.74
CA GLY A 521 -4.81 37.02 15.91
C GLY A 521 -3.92 35.87 16.38
N TRP A 522 -3.79 34.78 15.63
CA TRP A 522 -2.83 33.72 15.97
C TRP A 522 -1.43 34.13 15.56
N THR A 523 -0.44 33.78 16.38
CA THR A 523 0.97 33.97 16.05
C THR A 523 1.47 32.77 15.26
N VAL A 524 1.63 32.91 13.94
CA VAL A 524 2.08 31.84 13.05
C VAL A 524 3.62 31.80 13.01
N GLU A 525 4.20 30.62 13.22
CA GLU A 525 5.65 30.43 13.12
C GLU A 525 6.12 30.52 11.67
N LYS A 526 7.35 31.00 11.48
CA LYS A 526 7.95 31.06 10.14
C LYS A 526 8.09 29.66 9.56
N MET A 527 7.31 29.39 8.52
CA MET A 527 7.38 28.15 7.75
C MET A 527 8.77 27.96 7.12
N LEU A 528 9.35 26.77 7.28
CA LEU A 528 10.55 26.35 6.55
C LEU A 528 10.22 26.16 5.05
N ARG A 529 11.20 25.75 4.22
CA ARG A 529 10.98 25.55 2.76
C ARG A 529 10.10 24.33 2.43
N SER A 530 10.10 23.29 3.26
CA SER A 530 9.35 22.05 3.00
C SER A 530 8.45 21.55 4.15
N PRO A 531 7.68 22.41 4.83
CA PRO A 531 6.85 22.01 5.95
C PRO A 531 5.64 21.21 5.47
N ALA A 532 5.25 20.21 6.27
CA ALA A 532 4.00 19.48 6.11
C ALA A 532 2.82 20.13 6.86
N CYS A 533 3.08 21.16 7.67
CA CYS A 533 2.08 21.84 8.49
C CYS A 533 2.44 23.31 8.78
N VAL A 534 1.44 24.05 9.21
CA VAL A 534 1.55 25.38 9.79
C VAL A 534 1.56 25.25 11.32
N PHE A 535 2.57 25.78 11.99
CA PHE A 535 2.57 25.92 13.44
C PHE A 535 2.05 27.30 13.83
N ALA A 536 1.12 27.36 14.79
CA ALA A 536 0.56 28.60 15.28
C ALA A 536 0.34 28.56 16.80
N HIS A 537 0.42 29.72 17.45
CA HIS A 537 0.15 29.89 18.87
C HIS A 537 -1.14 30.68 19.06
N ARG A 538 -1.98 30.21 19.97
CA ARG A 538 -3.20 30.91 20.36
C ARG A 538 -2.85 32.29 20.94
N PRO A 539 -3.59 33.36 20.60
CA PRO A 539 -3.40 34.65 21.24
C PRO A 539 -3.52 34.52 22.75
N SER A 540 -2.54 35.05 23.49
CA SER A 540 -2.62 35.16 24.94
C SER A 540 -3.82 36.04 25.29
N THR A 541 -4.76 35.50 26.06
CA THR A 541 -5.78 36.30 26.75
C THR A 541 -5.08 37.01 27.91
N GLU A 542 -4.39 38.11 27.61
CA GLU A 542 -4.01 39.10 28.62
C GLU A 542 -5.23 39.90 29.10
#